data_AF-A0AAU7YZS2-F1
#
_entry.id   AF-A0AAU7YZS2-F1
#
_cell.length_a   1.000
_cell.length_b   1.000
_cell.length_c   1.000
_cell.angle_alpha   90.00
_cell.angle_beta   90.00
_cell.angle_gamma   90.00
#
_symmetry.space_group_name_H-M   'P 1'
#
loop_
_entity.id
_entity.type
_entity.pdbx_description
1 polymer ?
#
loop_
_entity_poly.entity_id
_entity_poly.type
_entity_poly.pdbx_seq_one_letter_code
_entity_poly.pdbx_strand_id
1 'polypeptide(L)'
;MKIDIPQELPHRRENGGAVPEHSATRKLPDNPILHRLRSLGEPGTDARRSPPRAKHPHDESASELPHDRRRPAPSADPRRPARTGGSIVGLELRPEEKQLLREAGRFRVVRTSDLRETLYQGKARPLENDLKYLRDKGLIETRFVNLRRDGRRRTIERTEVVTLTKDGRRLLLKQGDLPNDQRVYTGLVKPREIEHDSQIYRAYRKESEKIEKKGGTNLRVKLDFEIKSQVQKAIYAERKADPKRDMAEIKEEVALRLDLPFVDGKIQIPDARIEFDQPSGVDHNLDDRTLTGHEDIEVLTAAYHAGHLRAKAQAGFRNYASSSDFSTISSKIEDDHHMMRDILEL
;
A
#
# COMPACT_ATOMS: atom_id res chain seq x y z
N MET A 1 -3.43 -3.82 50.06
CA MET A 1 -4.75 -3.71 50.72
C MET A 1 -5.78 -4.27 49.75
N LYS A 2 -6.36 -5.41 50.09
CA LYS A 2 -7.47 -6.04 49.37
C LYS A 2 -8.76 -5.40 49.88
N ILE A 3 -9.65 -4.99 48.99
CA ILE A 3 -10.96 -4.44 49.34
C ILE A 3 -11.98 -5.42 48.73
N ASP A 4 -12.58 -6.20 49.61
CA ASP A 4 -13.73 -7.07 49.35
C ASP A 4 -15.01 -6.23 49.35
N ILE A 5 -15.85 -6.43 48.32
CA ILE A 5 -17.19 -5.85 48.22
C ILE A 5 -18.20 -6.99 48.49
N PRO A 6 -19.13 -6.87 49.47
CA PRO A 6 -20.16 -7.88 49.70
C PRO A 6 -21.31 -7.76 48.69
N GLN A 7 -21.77 -8.90 48.17
CA GLN A 7 -23.04 -9.02 47.45
C GLN A 7 -24.16 -9.41 48.41
N GLU A 8 -25.17 -8.55 48.57
CA GLU A 8 -26.46 -8.91 49.17
C GLU A 8 -27.48 -9.22 48.06
N LEU A 9 -28.13 -10.38 48.21
CA LEU A 9 -29.26 -10.87 47.41
C LEU A 9 -30.58 -10.34 48.00
N PRO A 10 -31.59 -9.98 47.20
CA PRO A 10 -32.94 -9.82 47.72
C PRO A 10 -33.78 -11.10 47.60
N HIS A 11 -34.47 -11.40 48.70
CA HIS A 11 -35.48 -12.43 48.87
C HIS A 11 -36.65 -12.32 47.87
N ARG A 12 -37.05 -13.47 47.31
CA ARG A 12 -38.29 -13.64 46.53
C ARG A 12 -39.33 -14.35 47.39
N ARG A 13 -40.46 -13.67 47.66
CA ARG A 13 -41.67 -14.26 48.22
C ARG A 13 -42.52 -14.90 47.13
N GLU A 14 -43.08 -16.04 47.47
CA GLU A 14 -44.09 -16.80 46.75
C GLU A 14 -45.44 -16.06 46.73
N ASN A 15 -46.17 -16.20 45.62
CA ASN A 15 -47.61 -16.48 45.65
C ASN A 15 -48.06 -17.00 44.28
N GLY A 16 -48.91 -18.02 44.33
CA GLY A 16 -49.32 -18.85 43.21
C GLY A 16 -50.48 -18.31 42.39
N GLY A 17 -50.74 -18.97 41.27
CA GLY A 17 -51.81 -18.65 40.35
C GLY A 17 -51.74 -19.47 39.06
N ALA A 18 -52.34 -20.66 39.10
CA ALA A 18 -53.01 -21.43 38.04
C ALA A 18 -52.46 -21.46 36.60
N VAL A 19 -52.25 -22.70 36.14
CA VAL A 19 -51.94 -23.17 34.78
C VAL A 19 -53.21 -23.16 33.90
N PRO A 20 -53.09 -23.07 32.56
CA PRO A 20 -53.53 -24.21 31.78
C PRO A 20 -52.49 -24.66 30.73
N GLU A 21 -52.48 -25.98 30.55
CA GLU A 21 -51.61 -26.76 29.67
C GLU A 21 -51.87 -26.46 28.20
N HIS A 22 -50.80 -26.25 27.43
CA HIS A 22 -50.80 -26.61 26.01
C HIS A 22 -49.49 -27.34 25.65
N SER A 23 -49.68 -28.60 25.33
CA SER A 23 -48.74 -29.54 24.73
C SER A 23 -48.13 -29.02 23.43
N ALA A 24 -46.80 -28.94 23.36
CA ALA A 24 -46.06 -29.00 22.10
C ALA A 24 -44.64 -29.53 22.35
N THR A 25 -44.46 -30.81 22.06
CA THR A 25 -43.17 -31.49 21.95
C THR A 25 -42.30 -30.79 20.91
N ARG A 26 -41.32 -29.98 21.34
CA ARG A 26 -40.29 -29.41 20.46
C ARG A 26 -39.00 -30.23 20.64
N LYS A 27 -38.72 -31.08 19.64
CA LYS A 27 -37.45 -31.77 19.47
C LYS A 27 -36.31 -30.75 19.46
N LEU A 28 -35.36 -30.89 20.37
CA LEU A 28 -34.08 -30.16 20.34
C LEU A 28 -33.29 -30.59 19.09
N PRO A 29 -32.69 -29.65 18.33
CA PRO A 29 -31.87 -30.00 17.18
C PRO A 29 -30.53 -30.64 17.60
N ASP A 30 -30.17 -31.73 16.92
CA ASP A 30 -28.93 -32.47 17.09
C ASP A 30 -27.70 -31.54 17.04
N ASN A 31 -26.92 -31.54 18.12
CA ASN A 31 -25.73 -30.69 18.26
C ASN A 31 -24.49 -31.48 17.77
N PRO A 32 -23.87 -31.13 16.64
CA PRO A 32 -22.79 -31.90 16.01
C PRO A 32 -21.46 -31.91 16.81
N ILE A 33 -21.38 -31.17 17.90
CA ILE A 33 -20.22 -31.13 18.80
C ILE A 33 -20.16 -32.40 19.67
N LEU A 34 -21.31 -33.02 19.98
CA LEU A 34 -21.37 -34.20 20.84
C LEU A 34 -20.90 -35.50 20.16
N HIS A 35 -20.95 -35.55 18.83
CA HIS A 35 -20.43 -36.70 18.06
C HIS A 35 -18.90 -36.72 17.96
N ARG A 36 -18.24 -35.56 18.09
CA ARG A 36 -16.77 -35.45 17.97
C ARG A 36 -16.04 -35.75 19.29
N LEU A 37 -16.74 -35.67 20.41
CA LEU A 37 -16.23 -36.00 21.75
C LEU A 37 -16.36 -37.49 22.09
N ARG A 38 -17.20 -38.24 21.37
CA ARG A 38 -17.40 -39.68 21.58
C ARG A 38 -16.45 -40.56 20.74
N SER A 39 -15.69 -39.96 19.81
CA SER A 39 -14.73 -40.66 18.93
C SER A 39 -13.26 -40.57 19.40
N LEU A 40 -13.01 -40.14 20.64
CA LEU A 40 -11.65 -39.97 21.20
C LEU A 40 -11.37 -40.87 22.42
N GLY A 41 -12.17 -41.91 22.62
CA GLY A 41 -12.09 -42.73 23.84
C GLY A 41 -12.30 -44.21 23.63
N GLU A 42 -11.51 -44.87 22.76
CA GLU A 42 -11.19 -46.31 22.91
C GLU A 42 -9.76 -46.60 22.41
N PRO A 43 -8.88 -47.20 23.25
CA PRO A 43 -7.50 -47.51 22.88
C PRO A 43 -7.36 -48.95 22.36
N GLY A 44 -7.01 -49.10 21.07
CA GLY A 44 -6.68 -50.36 20.43
C GLY A 44 -5.25 -50.38 19.88
N THR A 45 -4.48 -51.32 20.40
CA THR A 45 -3.05 -51.61 20.19
C THR A 45 -2.70 -52.04 18.76
N ASP A 46 -1.66 -51.45 18.13
CA ASP A 46 -0.53 -52.23 17.58
C ASP A 46 0.66 -51.32 17.21
N ALA A 47 1.85 -51.86 17.40
CA ALA A 47 3.15 -51.22 17.37
C ALA A 47 3.76 -51.14 15.96
N ARG A 48 4.56 -50.08 15.70
CA ARG A 48 5.90 -50.17 15.09
C ARG A 48 6.65 -48.83 15.16
N ARG A 49 7.76 -48.91 15.90
CA ARG A 49 8.81 -47.95 16.30
C ARG A 49 9.28 -46.91 15.26
N SER A 50 9.58 -45.70 15.76
CA SER A 50 10.88 -44.97 15.60
C SER A 50 10.98 -43.78 16.61
N PRO A 51 12.20 -43.32 16.99
CA PRO A 51 12.55 -42.84 18.35
C PRO A 51 12.39 -41.32 18.60
N PRO A 52 12.52 -40.84 19.86
CA PRO A 52 11.94 -39.57 20.31
C PRO A 52 12.84 -38.36 20.07
N ARG A 53 12.25 -37.26 19.61
CA ARG A 53 12.88 -35.94 19.58
C ARG A 53 12.56 -35.20 20.89
N ALA A 54 13.62 -34.79 21.57
CA ALA A 54 13.59 -34.14 22.87
C ALA A 54 12.70 -32.88 22.90
N LYS A 55 11.95 -32.74 24.00
CA LYS A 55 11.19 -31.55 24.39
C LYS A 55 12.15 -30.52 24.97
N HIS A 56 12.03 -29.26 24.53
CA HIS A 56 12.48 -28.11 25.32
C HIS A 56 11.28 -27.21 25.64
N PRO A 57 11.25 -26.59 26.82
CA PRO A 57 10.05 -25.96 27.38
C PRO A 57 9.80 -24.59 26.78
N HIS A 58 8.51 -24.27 26.64
CA HIS A 58 8.02 -22.90 26.54
C HIS A 58 8.33 -22.17 27.85
N ASP A 59 8.93 -20.99 27.77
CA ASP A 59 8.74 -19.96 28.77
C ASP A 59 8.58 -18.60 28.09
N GLU A 60 7.49 -17.93 28.47
CA GLU A 60 7.12 -16.59 28.05
C GLU A 60 7.88 -15.57 28.90
N SER A 61 8.67 -14.71 28.26
CA SER A 61 8.88 -13.35 28.78
C SER A 61 9.33 -12.43 27.66
N ALA A 62 8.44 -11.52 27.30
CA ALA A 62 8.64 -10.45 26.35
C ALA A 62 9.66 -9.43 26.89
N SER A 63 10.66 -9.12 26.06
CA SER A 63 11.38 -7.86 26.11
C SER A 63 11.85 -7.54 24.69
N GLU A 64 11.08 -6.70 24.00
CA GLU A 64 11.39 -6.17 22.67
C GLU A 64 12.57 -5.19 22.74
N LEU A 65 13.67 -5.52 22.05
CA LEU A 65 14.71 -4.57 21.67
C LEU A 65 15.06 -4.77 20.18
N PRO A 66 15.53 -3.73 19.47
CA PRO A 66 15.40 -3.62 18.03
C PRO A 66 16.38 -4.53 17.29
N HIS A 67 15.85 -5.37 16.40
CA HIS A 67 16.67 -6.18 15.49
C HIS A 67 17.43 -5.29 14.49
N ASP A 68 18.69 -5.05 14.80
CA ASP A 68 19.70 -4.58 13.86
C ASP A 68 19.86 -5.64 12.75
N ARG A 69 19.31 -5.34 11.56
CA ARG A 69 19.32 -6.26 10.42
C ARG A 69 20.75 -6.36 9.90
N ARG A 70 21.41 -7.47 10.26
CA ARG A 70 22.61 -7.98 9.59
C ARG A 70 22.49 -7.82 8.08
N ARG A 71 23.46 -7.09 7.49
CA ARG A 71 23.65 -6.96 6.05
C ARG A 71 23.69 -8.37 5.41
N PRO A 72 22.97 -8.62 4.30
CA PRO A 72 23.22 -9.81 3.51
C PRO A 72 24.67 -9.78 3.00
N ALA A 73 25.44 -10.82 3.30
CA ALA A 73 26.76 -11.01 2.71
C ALA A 73 26.63 -11.10 1.17
N PRO A 74 27.63 -10.61 0.40
CA PRO A 74 27.63 -10.75 -1.04
C PRO A 74 27.59 -12.23 -1.42
N SER A 75 26.60 -12.62 -2.24
CA SER A 75 26.54 -13.96 -2.84
C SER A 75 27.76 -14.17 -3.73
N ALA A 76 28.51 -15.25 -3.50
CA ALA A 76 29.67 -15.68 -4.28
C ALA A 76 29.27 -16.40 -5.58
N ASP A 77 28.24 -15.92 -6.28
CA ASP A 77 27.83 -16.48 -7.57
C ASP A 77 28.71 -15.89 -8.70
N PRO A 78 29.58 -16.68 -9.35
CA PRO A 78 30.46 -16.21 -10.41
C PRO A 78 29.73 -15.78 -11.69
N ARG A 79 28.40 -16.03 -11.80
CA ARG A 79 27.57 -15.52 -12.91
C ARG A 79 27.00 -14.12 -12.65
N ARG A 80 27.24 -13.55 -11.47
CA ARG A 80 26.84 -12.19 -11.13
C ARG A 80 28.01 -11.24 -11.44
N PRO A 81 27.97 -10.42 -12.49
CA PRO A 81 29.03 -9.45 -12.73
C PRO A 81 29.15 -8.55 -11.50
N ALA A 82 30.33 -8.53 -10.88
CA ALA A 82 30.68 -7.56 -9.87
C ALA A 82 30.49 -6.18 -10.51
N ARG A 83 29.57 -5.38 -9.96
CA ARG A 83 29.32 -4.02 -10.43
C ARG A 83 30.54 -3.17 -10.14
N THR A 84 31.44 -3.08 -11.10
CA THR A 84 32.45 -2.02 -11.16
C THR A 84 31.67 -0.72 -11.28
N GLY A 85 31.58 0.03 -10.19
CA GLY A 85 30.99 1.37 -10.19
C GLY A 85 31.77 2.24 -11.15
N GLY A 86 31.20 2.50 -12.33
CA GLY A 86 31.75 3.50 -13.25
C GLY A 86 31.82 4.84 -12.53
N SER A 87 32.90 5.58 -12.72
CA SER A 87 33.01 6.94 -12.16
C SER A 87 31.83 7.77 -12.66
N ILE A 88 30.96 8.19 -11.74
CA ILE A 88 29.78 9.03 -12.00
C ILE A 88 30.21 10.51 -12.12
N VAL A 89 31.46 10.81 -11.80
CA VAL A 89 32.01 12.17 -11.85
C VAL A 89 32.14 12.61 -13.31
N GLY A 90 31.46 13.71 -13.67
CA GLY A 90 31.49 14.26 -15.02
C GLY A 90 30.54 13.59 -16.02
N LEU A 91 29.63 12.73 -15.57
CA LEU A 91 28.64 12.10 -16.45
C LEU A 91 27.57 13.12 -16.86
N GLU A 92 27.56 13.48 -18.15
CA GLU A 92 26.48 14.24 -18.76
C GLU A 92 25.46 13.30 -19.39
N LEU A 93 24.19 13.47 -19.00
CA LEU A 93 23.07 12.68 -19.49
C LEU A 93 22.26 13.49 -20.50
N ARG A 94 21.73 12.81 -21.51
CA ARG A 94 20.78 13.42 -22.45
C ARG A 94 19.47 13.79 -21.75
N PRO A 95 18.67 14.74 -22.30
CA PRO A 95 17.40 15.14 -21.70
C PRO A 95 16.47 13.95 -21.41
N GLU A 96 16.38 12.98 -22.32
CA GLU A 96 15.55 11.79 -22.20
C GLU A 96 16.04 10.86 -21.08
N GLU A 97 17.36 10.68 -20.97
CA GLU A 97 18.01 9.90 -19.90
C GLU A 97 17.79 10.54 -18.53
N LYS A 98 17.89 11.88 -18.45
CA LYS A 98 17.57 12.63 -17.23
C LYS A 98 16.10 12.45 -16.86
N GLN A 99 15.19 12.58 -17.82
CA GLN A 99 13.76 12.41 -17.56
C GLN A 99 13.43 10.98 -17.10
N LEU A 100 14.03 9.96 -17.72
CA LEU A 100 13.90 8.57 -17.29
C LEU A 100 14.35 8.38 -15.84
N LEU A 101 15.50 8.93 -15.45
CA LEU A 101 15.97 8.87 -14.06
C LEU A 101 15.04 9.60 -13.10
N ARG A 102 14.46 10.74 -13.51
CA ARG A 102 13.47 11.47 -12.69
C ARG A 102 12.23 10.61 -12.46
N GLU A 103 11.66 10.00 -13.51
CA GLU A 103 10.48 9.14 -13.36
C GLU A 103 10.80 7.89 -12.50
N ALA A 104 11.93 7.22 -12.77
CA ALA A 104 12.37 6.07 -11.99
C ALA A 104 12.77 6.42 -10.54
N GLY A 105 12.99 7.70 -10.24
CA GLY A 105 13.29 8.22 -8.91
C GLY A 105 12.07 8.71 -8.14
N ARG A 106 11.11 9.36 -8.83
CA ARG A 106 9.82 9.79 -8.27
C ARG A 106 8.94 8.59 -7.92
N PHE A 107 9.02 7.54 -8.72
CA PHE A 107 8.31 6.29 -8.50
C PHE A 107 9.29 5.21 -8.07
N ARG A 108 8.84 4.32 -7.19
CA ARG A 108 9.67 3.20 -6.74
C ARG A 108 9.98 2.23 -7.89
N VAL A 109 9.00 2.03 -8.77
CA VAL A 109 9.08 1.17 -9.95
C VAL A 109 8.23 1.71 -11.09
N VAL A 110 8.75 1.63 -12.33
CA VAL A 110 8.01 2.01 -13.56
C VAL A 110 8.17 0.91 -14.61
N ARG A 111 7.11 0.59 -15.37
CA ARG A 111 7.22 -0.37 -16.49
C ARG A 111 7.96 0.25 -17.67
N THR A 112 8.79 -0.53 -18.35
CA THR A 112 9.47 -0.08 -19.57
C THR A 112 8.48 0.25 -20.68
N SER A 113 7.36 -0.48 -20.77
CA SER A 113 6.28 -0.17 -21.71
C SER A 113 5.73 1.24 -21.50
N ASP A 114 5.59 1.66 -20.25
CA ASP A 114 4.95 2.95 -19.93
C ASP A 114 5.93 4.09 -20.19
N LEU A 115 7.23 3.90 -19.89
CA LEU A 115 8.30 4.82 -20.30
C LEU A 115 8.38 4.94 -21.83
N ARG A 116 8.22 3.82 -22.55
CA ARG A 116 8.24 3.81 -24.02
C ARG A 116 7.14 4.71 -24.59
N GLU A 117 5.92 4.54 -24.12
CA GLU A 117 4.79 5.35 -24.60
C GLU A 117 4.96 6.82 -24.20
N THR A 118 5.35 7.09 -22.96
CA THR A 118 5.33 8.45 -22.39
C THR A 118 6.55 9.29 -22.74
N LEU A 119 7.76 8.72 -22.67
CA LEU A 119 9.01 9.47 -22.90
C LEU A 119 9.55 9.31 -24.32
N TYR A 120 9.24 8.19 -24.97
CA TYR A 120 9.83 7.84 -26.28
C TYR A 120 8.79 7.72 -27.40
N GLN A 121 7.55 8.15 -27.18
CA GLN A 121 6.49 8.17 -28.20
C GLN A 121 6.29 6.80 -28.88
N GLY A 122 6.35 5.73 -28.10
CA GLY A 122 6.22 4.35 -28.58
C GLY A 122 7.49 3.76 -29.21
N LYS A 123 8.57 4.53 -29.36
CA LYS A 123 9.81 4.08 -30.02
C LYS A 123 10.65 3.19 -29.10
N ALA A 124 10.74 1.90 -29.42
CA ALA A 124 11.48 0.93 -28.60
C ALA A 124 13.01 1.10 -28.64
N ARG A 125 13.61 1.25 -29.82
CA ARG A 125 15.08 1.29 -29.98
C ARG A 125 15.76 2.39 -29.15
N PRO A 126 15.28 3.66 -29.15
CA PRO A 126 15.87 4.70 -28.30
C PRO A 126 15.80 4.35 -26.81
N LEU A 127 14.64 3.89 -26.32
CA LEU A 127 14.49 3.47 -24.93
C LEU A 127 15.45 2.32 -24.57
N GLU A 128 15.57 1.30 -25.43
CA GLU A 128 16.46 0.16 -25.19
C GLU A 128 17.92 0.59 -25.07
N ASN A 129 18.37 1.53 -25.91
CA ASN A 129 19.71 2.09 -25.85
C ASN A 129 19.94 2.85 -24.54
N ASP A 130 18.98 3.67 -24.12
CA ASP A 130 19.07 4.48 -22.90
C ASP A 130 19.03 3.59 -21.65
N LEU A 131 18.15 2.59 -21.63
CA LEU A 131 18.09 1.59 -20.57
C LEU A 131 19.40 0.82 -20.46
N LYS A 132 19.98 0.40 -21.60
CA LYS A 132 21.28 -0.28 -21.62
C LYS A 132 22.37 0.64 -21.06
N TYR A 133 22.45 1.87 -21.55
CA TYR A 133 23.44 2.85 -21.11
C TYR A 133 23.35 3.14 -19.61
N LEU A 134 22.17 3.48 -19.10
CA LEU A 134 21.95 3.78 -17.68
C LEU A 134 22.20 2.56 -16.79
N ARG A 135 21.90 1.34 -17.27
CA ARG A 135 22.20 0.08 -16.57
C ARG A 135 23.70 -0.18 -16.53
N ASP A 136 24.41 0.02 -17.65
CA ASP A 136 25.87 -0.15 -17.76
C ASP A 136 26.61 0.86 -16.87
N LYS A 137 26.06 2.05 -16.68
CA LYS A 137 26.55 3.06 -15.72
C LYS A 137 26.11 2.80 -14.27
N GLY A 138 25.32 1.75 -14.02
CA GLY A 138 24.85 1.37 -12.69
C GLY A 138 23.84 2.34 -12.08
N LEU A 139 23.21 3.21 -12.86
CA LEU A 139 22.26 4.23 -12.40
C LEU A 139 20.84 3.68 -12.22
N ILE A 140 20.49 2.67 -13.02
CA ILE A 140 19.21 1.96 -12.91
C ILE A 140 19.40 0.45 -12.81
N GLU A 141 18.36 -0.22 -12.33
CA GLU A 141 18.16 -1.65 -12.45
C GLU A 141 16.92 -1.93 -13.29
N THR A 142 17.00 -2.92 -14.18
CA THR A 142 15.80 -3.49 -14.81
C THR A 142 15.61 -4.93 -14.38
N ARG A 143 14.36 -5.35 -14.20
CA ARG A 143 14.00 -6.74 -13.97
C ARG A 143 12.68 -7.06 -14.65
N PHE A 144 12.56 -8.31 -15.06
CA PHE A 144 11.27 -8.83 -15.47
C PHE A 144 10.50 -9.36 -14.26
N VAL A 145 9.22 -9.00 -14.20
CA VAL A 145 8.28 -9.46 -13.19
C VAL A 145 7.07 -10.11 -13.84
N ASN A 146 6.49 -11.05 -13.13
CA ASN A 146 5.29 -11.77 -13.52
C ASN A 146 4.08 -11.02 -12.95
N LEU A 147 3.19 -10.56 -13.81
CA LEU A 147 1.93 -9.93 -13.42
C LEU A 147 0.95 -10.97 -12.87
N ARG A 148 -0.04 -10.53 -12.09
CA ARG A 148 -1.07 -11.43 -11.57
C ARG A 148 -1.79 -12.09 -12.73
N ARG A 149 -2.06 -13.38 -12.58
CA ARG A 149 -2.96 -14.09 -13.49
C ARG A 149 -4.37 -13.56 -13.26
N ASP A 150 -4.95 -12.96 -14.30
CA ASP A 150 -6.33 -12.45 -14.32
C ASP A 150 -7.38 -13.56 -14.50
N GLY A 151 -6.96 -14.83 -14.52
CA GLY A 151 -7.81 -16.00 -14.74
C GLY A 151 -8.27 -16.17 -16.19
N ARG A 152 -8.20 -15.11 -17.02
CA ARG A 152 -8.59 -15.12 -18.43
C ARG A 152 -7.47 -15.59 -19.34
N ARG A 153 -6.21 -15.30 -18.99
CA ARG A 153 -5.04 -15.71 -19.78
C ARG A 153 -4.43 -17.03 -19.31
N ARG A 154 -4.12 -17.91 -20.28
CA ARG A 154 -3.40 -19.18 -20.05
C ARG A 154 -1.94 -18.95 -19.67
N THR A 155 -1.34 -17.85 -20.13
CA THR A 155 0.04 -17.45 -19.86
C THR A 155 0.11 -16.29 -18.88
N ILE A 156 1.12 -16.32 -17.99
CA ILE A 156 1.43 -15.22 -17.09
C ILE A 156 2.11 -14.12 -17.91
N GLU A 157 1.54 -12.91 -17.92
CA GLU A 157 2.18 -11.78 -18.57
C GLU A 157 3.44 -11.38 -17.81
N ARG A 158 4.56 -11.31 -18.52
CA ARG A 158 5.85 -10.90 -17.98
C ARG A 158 6.15 -9.49 -18.48
N THR A 159 6.34 -8.55 -17.56
CA THR A 159 6.66 -7.16 -17.89
C THR A 159 8.05 -6.80 -17.37
N GLU A 160 8.78 -5.97 -18.12
CA GLU A 160 10.04 -5.41 -17.65
C GLU A 160 9.77 -4.12 -16.88
N VAL A 161 10.39 -3.99 -15.72
CA VAL A 161 10.30 -2.82 -14.87
C VAL A 161 11.67 -2.23 -14.60
N VAL A 162 11.69 -0.92 -14.33
CA VAL A 162 12.87 -0.11 -14.02
C VAL A 162 12.76 0.44 -12.61
N THR A 163 13.87 0.45 -11.88
CA THR A 163 14.01 1.19 -10.62
C THR A 163 15.36 1.90 -10.57
N LEU A 164 15.43 2.99 -9.81
CA LEU A 164 16.67 3.71 -9.59
C LEU A 164 17.60 2.96 -8.62
N THR A 165 18.92 3.02 -8.86
CA THR A 165 19.91 2.53 -7.89
C THR A 165 20.28 3.62 -6.89
N LYS A 166 21.04 3.26 -5.85
CA LYS A 166 21.61 4.24 -4.91
C LYS A 166 22.51 5.26 -5.60
N ASP A 167 23.22 4.83 -6.63
CA ASP A 167 24.13 5.65 -7.41
C ASP A 167 23.35 6.56 -8.36
N GLY A 168 22.29 6.05 -9.00
CA GLY A 168 21.31 6.86 -9.73
C GLY A 168 20.68 7.94 -8.87
N ARG A 169 20.25 7.60 -7.65
CA ARG A 169 19.72 8.57 -6.68
C ARG A 169 20.73 9.63 -6.31
N ARG A 170 21.99 9.26 -6.08
CA ARG A 170 23.05 10.21 -5.74
C ARG A 170 23.28 11.20 -6.89
N LEU A 171 23.30 10.70 -8.13
CA LEU A 171 23.44 11.54 -9.31
C LEU A 171 22.25 12.50 -9.46
N LEU A 172 21.03 11.97 -9.35
CA LEU A 172 19.79 12.74 -9.50
C LEU A 172 19.68 13.86 -8.46
N LEU A 173 20.00 13.57 -7.18
CA LEU A 173 20.01 14.57 -6.12
C LEU A 173 21.10 15.64 -6.32
N LYS A 174 22.26 15.27 -6.87
CA LYS A 174 23.33 16.21 -7.15
C LYS A 174 22.97 17.19 -8.28
N GLN A 175 22.18 16.73 -9.26
CA GLN A 175 21.75 17.56 -10.39
C GLN A 175 20.68 18.59 -9.99
N GLY A 176 19.88 18.31 -8.95
CA GLY A 176 18.84 19.25 -8.47
C GLY A 176 17.62 19.33 -9.41
N ASP A 177 17.45 18.34 -10.28
CA ASP A 177 16.46 18.31 -11.37
C ASP A 177 15.03 17.94 -10.92
N LEU A 178 14.78 17.86 -9.61
CA LEU A 178 13.48 17.52 -9.04
C LEU A 178 12.96 18.68 -8.18
N PRO A 179 11.63 18.85 -8.06
CA PRO A 179 11.07 19.84 -7.15
C PRO A 179 11.61 19.66 -5.73
N ASN A 180 11.74 20.78 -5.02
CA ASN A 180 12.14 20.78 -3.61
C ASN A 180 11.24 19.82 -2.81
N ASP A 181 11.86 19.05 -1.91
CA ASP A 181 11.24 18.02 -1.07
C ASP A 181 10.69 16.77 -1.79
N GLN A 182 10.88 16.62 -3.11
CA GLN A 182 10.57 15.36 -3.79
C GLN A 182 11.41 14.22 -3.22
N ARG A 183 10.74 13.21 -2.67
CA ARG A 183 11.40 11.99 -2.25
C ARG A 183 11.89 11.20 -3.45
N VAL A 184 13.14 10.75 -3.38
CA VAL A 184 13.77 9.90 -4.41
C VAL A 184 13.91 8.48 -3.90
N TYR A 185 13.30 7.54 -4.60
CA TYR A 185 13.27 6.12 -4.30
C TYR A 185 14.37 5.34 -4.98
N THR A 186 14.72 4.19 -4.39
CA THR A 186 15.71 3.28 -4.95
C THR A 186 15.41 1.85 -4.62
N GLY A 187 15.73 0.96 -5.55
CA GLY A 187 15.73 -0.48 -5.35
C GLY A 187 14.36 -1.12 -5.54
N LEU A 188 14.40 -2.39 -5.94
CA LEU A 188 13.21 -3.17 -6.22
C LEU A 188 12.55 -3.66 -4.95
N VAL A 189 11.25 -3.83 -5.07
CA VAL A 189 10.35 -4.20 -3.97
C VAL A 189 9.79 -5.59 -4.21
N LYS A 190 8.91 -6.05 -3.33
CA LYS A 190 8.32 -7.38 -3.48
C LYS A 190 7.48 -7.44 -4.76
N PRO A 191 7.46 -8.58 -5.49
CA PRO A 191 6.74 -8.68 -6.77
C PRO A 191 5.27 -8.22 -6.71
N ARG A 192 4.56 -8.51 -5.63
CA ARG A 192 3.15 -8.08 -5.44
C ARG A 192 3.01 -6.56 -5.38
N GLU A 193 4.01 -5.87 -4.85
CA GLU A 193 4.03 -4.41 -4.76
C GLU A 193 4.46 -3.78 -6.09
N ILE A 194 5.34 -4.45 -6.86
CA ILE A 194 5.80 -3.95 -8.17
C ILE A 194 4.62 -3.73 -9.14
N GLU A 195 3.72 -4.71 -9.23
CA GLU A 195 2.56 -4.62 -10.12
C GLU A 195 1.67 -3.44 -9.74
N HIS A 196 1.35 -3.31 -8.46
CA HIS A 196 0.55 -2.22 -7.91
C HIS A 196 1.23 -0.85 -8.13
N ASP A 197 2.48 -0.70 -7.72
CA ASP A 197 3.24 0.55 -7.87
C ASP A 197 3.35 1.00 -9.33
N SER A 198 3.48 0.06 -10.25
CA SER A 198 3.54 0.41 -11.67
C SER A 198 2.23 0.98 -12.21
N GLN A 199 1.09 0.61 -11.61
CA GLN A 199 -0.20 1.20 -11.96
C GLN A 199 -0.34 2.63 -11.40
N ILE A 200 0.28 2.94 -10.26
CA ILE A 200 0.33 4.30 -9.71
C ILE A 200 0.99 5.27 -10.70
N TYR A 201 2.07 4.86 -11.38
CA TYR A 201 2.69 5.69 -12.43
C TYR A 201 1.70 6.04 -13.54
N ARG A 202 0.91 5.07 -14.02
CA ARG A 202 -0.08 5.30 -15.07
C ARG A 202 -1.20 6.24 -14.61
N ALA A 203 -1.71 6.03 -13.39
CA ALA A 203 -2.71 6.90 -12.78
C ALA A 203 -2.18 8.33 -12.65
N TYR A 204 -0.95 8.47 -12.15
CA TYR A 204 -0.24 9.75 -12.07
C TYR A 204 -0.17 10.44 -13.42
N ARG A 205 0.24 9.75 -14.49
CA ARG A 205 0.36 10.36 -15.82
C ARG A 205 -0.97 10.95 -16.31
N LYS A 206 -2.07 10.23 -16.09
CA LYS A 206 -3.41 10.72 -16.46
C LYS A 206 -3.82 11.95 -15.66
N GLU A 207 -3.54 11.96 -14.36
CA GLU A 207 -3.93 13.08 -13.50
C GLU A 207 -2.99 14.28 -13.65
N SER A 208 -1.68 14.06 -13.84
CA SER A 208 -0.70 15.11 -14.09
C SER A 208 -1.06 15.90 -15.34
N GLU A 209 -1.48 15.23 -16.41
CA GLU A 209 -1.94 15.90 -17.63
C GLU A 209 -3.17 16.78 -17.40
N LYS A 210 -4.09 16.38 -16.51
CA LYS A 210 -5.26 17.21 -16.16
C LYS A 210 -4.85 18.41 -15.31
N ILE A 211 -3.97 18.21 -14.34
CA ILE A 211 -3.43 19.27 -13.47
C ILE A 211 -2.69 20.30 -14.32
N GLU A 212 -1.79 19.86 -15.19
CA GLU A 212 -1.02 20.73 -16.09
C GLU A 212 -1.93 21.50 -17.06
N LYS A 213 -2.98 20.86 -17.62
CA LYS A 213 -4.00 21.54 -18.44
C LYS A 213 -4.76 22.63 -17.69
N LYS A 214 -4.90 22.51 -16.37
CA LYS A 214 -5.50 23.54 -15.49
C LYS A 214 -4.49 24.60 -15.05
N GLY A 215 -3.24 24.54 -15.52
CA GLY A 215 -2.17 25.48 -15.18
C GLY A 215 -1.38 25.11 -13.92
N GLY A 216 -1.57 23.92 -13.36
CA GLY A 216 -0.78 23.44 -12.22
C GLY A 216 0.67 23.13 -12.62
N THR A 217 1.63 23.50 -11.79
CA THR A 217 3.06 23.32 -12.05
C THR A 217 3.78 22.68 -10.85
N ASN A 218 5.09 22.39 -10.99
CA ASN A 218 5.92 21.84 -9.91
C ASN A 218 5.36 20.57 -9.24
N LEU A 219 4.83 19.65 -10.05
CA LEU A 219 4.23 18.41 -9.57
C LEU A 219 5.23 17.57 -8.74
N ARG A 220 4.82 17.28 -7.51
CA ARG A 220 5.49 16.41 -6.55
C ARG A 220 4.62 15.20 -6.28
N VAL A 221 5.25 14.04 -6.13
CA VAL A 221 4.55 12.79 -5.84
C VAL A 221 4.94 12.30 -4.46
N LYS A 222 3.95 12.15 -3.59
CA LYS A 222 4.08 11.46 -2.29
C LYS A 222 3.41 10.11 -2.37
N LEU A 223 4.15 9.05 -2.04
CA LEU A 223 3.59 7.69 -2.03
C LEU A 223 2.96 7.37 -0.67
N ASP A 224 2.05 6.38 -0.65
CA ASP A 224 1.29 5.96 0.53
C ASP A 224 2.12 5.80 1.80
N PHE A 225 3.34 5.24 1.72
CA PHE A 225 4.18 5.02 2.88
C PHE A 225 4.78 6.32 3.44
N GLU A 226 4.96 7.36 2.61
CA GLU A 226 5.35 8.68 3.11
C GLU A 226 4.21 9.29 3.91
N ILE A 227 3.00 9.22 3.37
CA ILE A 227 1.78 9.71 4.00
C ILE A 227 1.52 8.95 5.30
N LYS A 228 1.60 7.61 5.28
CA LYS A 228 1.52 6.74 6.48
C LYS A 228 2.56 7.13 7.53
N SER A 229 3.80 7.41 7.10
CA SER A 229 4.87 7.84 8.02
C SER A 229 4.55 9.19 8.67
N GLN A 230 4.04 10.15 7.90
CA GLN A 230 3.62 11.46 8.41
C GLN A 230 2.45 11.35 9.39
N VAL A 231 1.41 10.59 9.03
CA VAL A 231 0.25 10.31 9.88
C VAL A 231 0.71 9.67 11.21
N GLN A 232 1.54 8.64 11.15
CA GLN A 232 2.00 7.95 12.36
C GLN A 232 2.82 8.88 13.27
N LYS A 233 3.70 9.71 12.69
CA LYS A 233 4.48 10.70 13.46
C LYS A 233 3.58 11.75 14.10
N ALA A 234 2.57 12.23 13.37
CA ALA A 234 1.60 13.19 13.87
C ALA A 234 0.79 12.62 15.05
N ILE A 235 0.21 11.42 14.90
CA ILE A 235 -0.50 10.73 15.98
C ILE A 235 0.42 10.52 17.19
N TYR A 236 1.67 10.10 16.97
CA TYR A 236 2.63 9.89 18.05
C TYR A 236 2.96 11.19 18.79
N ALA A 237 3.10 12.31 18.07
CA ALA A 237 3.33 13.62 18.67
C ALA A 237 2.16 14.05 19.55
N GLU A 238 0.92 13.91 19.08
CA GLU A 238 -0.28 14.24 19.86
C GLU A 238 -0.38 13.38 21.13
N ARG A 239 -0.18 12.05 21.01
CA ARG A 239 -0.20 11.16 22.18
C ARG A 239 0.89 11.46 23.19
N LYS A 240 2.05 11.94 22.73
CA LYS A 240 3.14 12.31 23.63
C LYS A 240 2.83 13.62 24.37
N ALA A 241 2.14 14.55 23.73
CA ALA A 241 1.70 15.81 24.33
C ALA A 241 0.59 15.58 25.36
N ASP A 242 -0.42 14.77 25.03
CA ASP A 242 -1.49 14.37 25.93
C ASP A 242 -1.77 12.85 25.86
N PRO A 243 -1.21 12.06 26.80
CA PRO A 243 -1.42 10.62 26.82
C PRO A 243 -2.84 10.15 27.16
N LYS A 244 -3.67 11.02 27.76
CA LYS A 244 -5.03 10.65 28.21
C LYS A 244 -6.10 10.93 27.17
N ARG A 245 -5.76 11.70 26.13
CA ARG A 245 -6.68 12.09 25.07
C ARG A 245 -7.17 10.90 24.26
N ASP A 246 -8.43 10.98 23.82
CA ASP A 246 -9.05 9.91 23.05
C ASP A 246 -8.38 9.70 21.69
N MET A 247 -8.28 8.44 21.26
CA MET A 247 -7.60 8.09 20.02
C MET A 247 -8.37 8.42 18.76
N ALA A 248 -9.70 8.46 18.81
CA ALA A 248 -10.50 8.86 17.67
C ALA A 248 -10.33 10.37 17.43
N GLU A 249 -10.39 11.17 18.49
CA GLU A 249 -10.15 12.62 18.41
C GLU A 249 -8.78 12.96 17.84
N ILE A 250 -7.72 12.29 18.32
CA ILE A 250 -6.36 12.49 17.79
C ILE A 250 -6.32 12.16 16.29
N LYS A 251 -6.93 11.05 15.88
CA LYS A 251 -6.91 10.65 14.46
C LYS A 251 -7.70 11.61 13.59
N GLU A 252 -8.85 12.09 14.05
CA GLU A 252 -9.67 13.05 13.33
C GLU A 252 -8.94 14.39 13.13
N GLU A 253 -8.29 14.89 14.18
CA GLU A 253 -7.47 16.11 14.09
C GLU A 253 -6.27 15.92 13.15
N VAL A 254 -5.58 14.77 13.25
CA VAL A 254 -4.46 14.44 12.36
C VAL A 254 -4.94 14.34 10.91
N ALA A 255 -6.12 13.76 10.67
CA ALA A 255 -6.72 13.66 9.35
C ALA A 255 -6.98 15.05 8.77
N LEU A 256 -7.64 15.93 9.53
CA LEU A 256 -7.93 17.30 9.11
C LEU A 256 -6.65 18.09 8.79
N ARG A 257 -5.65 18.00 9.67
CA ARG A 257 -4.37 18.72 9.51
C ARG A 257 -3.55 18.25 8.31
N LEU A 258 -3.65 16.97 7.95
CA LEU A 258 -2.97 16.41 6.78
C LEU A 258 -3.86 16.41 5.53
N ASP A 259 -5.05 17.00 5.61
CA ASP A 259 -6.05 17.02 4.55
C ASP A 259 -6.35 15.62 4.01
N LEU A 260 -6.59 14.68 4.93
CA LEU A 260 -6.90 13.28 4.64
C LEU A 260 -8.35 12.96 5.07
N PRO A 261 -9.08 12.16 4.30
CA PRO A 261 -10.44 11.77 4.67
C PRO A 261 -10.46 10.91 5.95
N PHE A 262 -11.41 11.19 6.84
CA PHE A 262 -11.69 10.38 8.03
C PHE A 262 -13.05 9.69 7.87
N VAL A 263 -13.03 8.38 7.59
CA VAL A 263 -14.23 7.58 7.30
C VAL A 263 -14.24 6.35 8.21
N ASP A 264 -15.39 6.06 8.85
CA ASP A 264 -15.58 4.93 9.77
C ASP A 264 -14.52 4.85 10.89
N GLY A 265 -14.18 6.00 11.48
CA GLY A 265 -13.21 6.09 12.58
C GLY A 265 -11.75 5.84 12.14
N LYS A 266 -11.46 5.92 10.84
CA LYS A 266 -10.15 5.65 10.27
C LYS A 266 -9.73 6.72 9.27
N ILE A 267 -8.46 7.09 9.34
CA ILE A 267 -7.81 7.93 8.34
C ILE A 267 -7.65 7.10 7.06
N GLN A 268 -8.25 7.55 5.98
CA GLN A 268 -8.06 6.96 4.66
C GLN A 268 -6.80 7.55 4.03
N ILE A 269 -5.94 6.68 3.50
CA ILE A 269 -4.66 7.08 2.90
C ILE A 269 -4.68 6.64 1.44
N PRO A 270 -4.42 7.55 0.48
CA PRO A 270 -4.34 7.21 -0.94
C PRO A 270 -3.05 6.46 -1.26
N ASP A 271 -3.01 5.83 -2.43
CA ASP A 271 -1.79 5.18 -2.93
C ASP A 271 -0.71 6.20 -3.32
N ALA A 272 -1.13 7.35 -3.85
CA ALA A 272 -0.27 8.49 -4.07
C ALA A 272 -1.02 9.82 -3.93
N ARG A 273 -0.31 10.87 -3.53
CA ARG A 273 -0.75 12.26 -3.56
C ARG A 273 0.12 13.04 -4.54
N ILE A 274 -0.50 13.75 -5.47
CA ILE A 274 0.18 14.72 -6.34
C ILE A 274 0.01 16.10 -5.70
N GLU A 275 1.10 16.71 -5.27
CA GLU A 275 1.10 18.10 -4.81
C GLU A 275 1.60 18.99 -5.95
N PHE A 276 0.98 20.14 -6.15
CA PHE A 276 1.32 21.04 -7.24
C PHE A 276 1.09 22.50 -6.84
N ASP A 277 1.79 23.38 -7.52
CA ASP A 277 1.61 24.81 -7.39
C ASP A 277 0.43 25.21 -8.28
N GLN A 278 -0.60 25.81 -7.69
CA GLN A 278 -1.74 26.35 -8.43
C GLN A 278 -1.31 27.61 -9.19
N PRO A 279 -1.93 27.91 -10.35
CA PRO A 279 -1.69 29.16 -11.02
C PRO A 279 -2.05 30.32 -10.08
N SER A 280 -1.10 31.23 -9.84
CA SER A 280 -1.36 32.45 -9.09
C SER A 280 -2.46 33.23 -9.82
N GLY A 281 -3.62 33.39 -9.17
CA GLY A 281 -4.65 34.31 -9.65
C GLY A 281 -4.07 35.73 -9.71
N VAL A 282 -4.54 36.54 -10.66
CA VAL A 282 -4.10 37.93 -10.92
C VAL A 282 -4.48 38.89 -9.77
N ASP A 283 -4.95 38.40 -8.63
CA ASP A 283 -5.24 39.24 -7.46
C ASP A 283 -3.96 39.49 -6.66
N HIS A 284 -3.28 40.57 -7.03
CA HIS A 284 -2.25 41.23 -6.25
C HIS A 284 -2.84 41.80 -4.97
N ASN A 285 -3.11 40.97 -3.97
CA ASN A 285 -3.27 41.37 -2.57
C ASN A 285 -3.35 40.09 -1.72
N LEU A 286 -2.19 39.59 -1.30
CA LEU A 286 -1.90 38.83 -0.07
C LEU A 286 -0.62 38.03 -0.31
N ASP A 287 0.30 38.13 0.64
CA ASP A 287 1.64 37.53 0.72
C ASP A 287 1.92 36.35 -0.23
N ASP A 288 3.01 36.50 -0.98
CA ASP A 288 3.71 35.57 -1.89
C ASP A 288 3.85 34.12 -1.38
N ARG A 289 2.71 33.43 -1.22
CA ARG A 289 2.61 32.01 -0.95
C ARG A 289 1.93 31.39 -2.15
N THR A 290 2.70 30.66 -2.94
CA THR A 290 2.18 29.78 -3.98
C THR A 290 1.11 28.90 -3.36
N LEU A 291 -0.15 29.04 -3.80
CA LEU A 291 -1.25 28.20 -3.34
C LEU A 291 -0.93 26.77 -3.78
N THR A 292 -0.60 25.89 -2.83
CA THR A 292 -0.31 24.48 -3.13
C THR A 292 -1.62 23.70 -3.14
N GLY A 293 -1.97 23.14 -4.29
CA GLY A 293 -3.05 22.17 -4.42
C GLY A 293 -2.53 20.75 -4.28
N HIS A 294 -3.45 19.80 -4.05
CA HIS A 294 -3.13 18.39 -4.17
C HIS A 294 -4.30 17.59 -4.75
N GLU A 295 -3.98 16.45 -5.37
CA GLU A 295 -4.96 15.46 -5.84
C GLU A 295 -4.50 14.07 -5.35
N ASP A 296 -5.43 13.34 -4.75
CA ASP A 296 -5.19 12.02 -4.18
C ASP A 296 -5.63 10.92 -5.14
N ILE A 297 -4.73 9.97 -5.41
CA ILE A 297 -4.89 8.88 -6.38
C ILE A 297 -4.97 7.54 -5.65
N GLU A 298 -5.94 6.73 -6.03
CA GLU A 298 -6.11 5.35 -5.57
C GLU A 298 -6.14 4.41 -6.77
N VAL A 299 -5.39 3.31 -6.71
CA VAL A 299 -5.40 2.25 -7.71
C VAL A 299 -6.18 1.06 -7.19
N LEU A 300 -7.36 0.86 -7.77
CA LEU A 300 -8.25 -0.24 -7.43
C LEU A 300 -7.83 -1.52 -8.14
N THR A 301 -7.70 -2.59 -7.36
CA THR A 301 -7.46 -3.94 -7.88
C THR A 301 -8.66 -4.83 -7.60
N ALA A 302 -8.92 -5.81 -8.47
CA ALA A 302 -10.01 -6.76 -8.27
C ALA A 302 -9.79 -7.70 -7.08
N ALA A 303 -8.64 -7.64 -6.40
CA ALA A 303 -8.41 -8.37 -5.16
C ALA A 303 -9.15 -7.75 -3.97
N TYR A 304 -9.59 -6.50 -4.06
CA TYR A 304 -10.32 -5.87 -2.97
C TYR A 304 -11.70 -6.49 -2.78
N HIS A 305 -12.07 -6.65 -1.51
CA HIS A 305 -13.42 -7.03 -1.11
C HIS A 305 -14.33 -5.78 -1.14
N ALA A 306 -15.63 -5.98 -1.35
CA ALA A 306 -16.60 -4.90 -1.58
C ALA A 306 -16.57 -3.79 -0.51
N GLY A 307 -16.45 -4.15 0.78
CA GLY A 307 -16.35 -3.17 1.87
C GLY A 307 -15.10 -2.27 1.79
N HIS A 308 -13.98 -2.79 1.28
CA HIS A 308 -12.76 -2.00 1.09
C HIS A 308 -12.91 -1.04 -0.10
N LEU A 309 -13.56 -1.48 -1.17
CA LEU A 309 -13.87 -0.65 -2.33
C LEU A 309 -14.80 0.51 -1.95
N ARG A 310 -15.80 0.25 -1.10
CA ARG A 310 -16.72 1.29 -0.62
C ARG A 310 -16.02 2.37 0.20
N ALA A 311 -15.21 1.99 1.18
CA ALA A 311 -14.49 2.95 2.02
C ALA A 311 -13.53 3.84 1.20
N LYS A 312 -12.87 3.27 0.18
CA LYS A 312 -11.99 4.02 -0.74
C LYS A 312 -12.76 4.93 -1.69
N ALA A 313 -13.90 4.49 -2.21
CA ALA A 313 -14.77 5.32 -3.03
C ALA A 313 -15.36 6.50 -2.23
N GLN A 314 -15.72 6.29 -0.96
CA GLN A 314 -16.21 7.35 -0.07
C GLN A 314 -15.13 8.35 0.36
N ALA A 315 -13.85 7.98 0.25
CA ALA A 315 -12.73 8.85 0.60
C ALA A 315 -12.51 10.00 -0.41
N GLY A 316 -13.24 10.03 -1.53
CA GLY A 316 -13.13 11.11 -2.52
C GLY A 316 -11.85 11.08 -3.36
N PHE A 317 -11.10 9.97 -3.33
CA PHE A 317 -9.90 9.79 -4.13
C PHE A 317 -10.23 9.66 -5.63
N ARG A 318 -9.27 10.05 -6.49
CA ARG A 318 -9.27 9.74 -7.92
C ARG A 318 -8.99 8.25 -8.09
N ASN A 319 -10.05 7.47 -8.27
CA ASN A 319 -9.97 6.03 -8.37
C ASN A 319 -9.60 5.61 -9.80
N TYR A 320 -8.58 4.78 -9.94
CA TYR A 320 -8.15 4.22 -11.22
C TYR A 320 -8.13 2.69 -11.18
N ALA A 321 -8.53 2.04 -12.27
CA ALA A 321 -8.46 0.58 -12.39
C ALA A 321 -7.92 0.16 -13.75
N SER A 322 -7.19 -0.97 -13.80
CA SER A 322 -6.85 -1.60 -15.08
C SER A 322 -8.11 -2.12 -15.78
N SER A 323 -8.14 -2.23 -17.11
CA SER A 323 -9.31 -2.76 -17.84
C SER A 323 -9.78 -4.13 -17.32
N SER A 324 -8.83 -5.00 -16.95
CA SER A 324 -9.14 -6.32 -16.40
C SER A 324 -9.72 -6.22 -14.99
N ASP A 325 -9.15 -5.39 -14.12
CA ASP A 325 -9.67 -5.17 -12.77
C ASP A 325 -11.02 -4.45 -12.81
N PHE A 326 -11.19 -3.43 -13.66
CA PHE A 326 -12.45 -2.70 -13.87
C PHE A 326 -13.58 -3.68 -14.17
N SER A 327 -13.42 -4.55 -15.17
CA SER A 327 -14.46 -5.54 -15.51
C SER A 327 -14.85 -6.46 -14.35
N THR A 328 -13.91 -6.77 -13.45
CA THR A 328 -14.14 -7.64 -12.29
C THR A 328 -14.72 -6.86 -11.11
N ILE A 329 -14.32 -5.61 -10.94
CA ILE A 329 -14.86 -4.69 -9.93
C ILE A 329 -16.32 -4.37 -10.28
N SER A 330 -16.63 -4.08 -11.55
CA SER A 330 -18.00 -3.86 -12.03
C SER A 330 -18.91 -5.04 -11.69
N SER A 331 -18.45 -6.28 -11.87
CA SER A 331 -19.23 -7.47 -11.53
C SER A 331 -19.40 -7.71 -10.02
N LYS A 332 -18.59 -7.09 -9.16
CA LYS A 332 -18.67 -7.23 -7.70
C LYS A 332 -19.53 -6.15 -7.03
N ILE A 333 -19.74 -5.04 -7.72
CA ILE A 333 -20.43 -3.84 -7.23
C ILE A 333 -21.76 -3.68 -8.02
N GLU A 334 -22.44 -4.80 -8.33
CA GLU A 334 -23.65 -4.82 -9.19
C GLU A 334 -24.77 -3.86 -8.71
N ASP A 335 -24.83 -3.53 -7.41
CA ASP A 335 -25.88 -2.68 -6.83
C ASP A 335 -25.48 -1.22 -6.55
N ASP A 336 -24.20 -0.84 -6.71
CA ASP A 336 -23.67 0.49 -6.31
C ASP A 336 -23.21 1.30 -7.55
N HIS A 337 -24.11 1.48 -8.51
CA HIS A 337 -23.84 2.14 -9.81
C HIS A 337 -23.22 3.54 -9.70
N HIS A 338 -23.44 4.25 -8.60
CA HIS A 338 -22.83 5.56 -8.36
C HIS A 338 -21.32 5.47 -8.15
N MET A 339 -20.83 4.44 -7.45
CA MET A 339 -19.39 4.24 -7.22
C MET A 339 -18.63 3.91 -8.51
N MET A 340 -19.31 3.29 -9.48
CA MET A 340 -18.71 2.90 -10.75
C MET A 340 -18.43 4.09 -11.68
N ARG A 341 -19.17 5.20 -11.55
CA ARG A 341 -18.99 6.39 -12.42
C ARG A 341 -17.69 7.14 -12.15
N ASP A 342 -17.15 7.00 -10.94
CA ASP A 342 -15.96 7.73 -10.50
C ASP A 342 -14.66 6.92 -10.64
N ILE A 343 -14.75 5.69 -11.17
CA ILE A 343 -13.57 4.85 -11.46
C ILE A 343 -13.11 5.12 -12.90
N LEU A 344 -11.89 5.61 -13.03
CA LEU A 344 -11.23 5.89 -14.30
C LEU A 344 -10.43 4.66 -14.77
N GLU A 345 -10.54 4.33 -16.04
CA GLU A 345 -9.72 3.25 -16.62
C GLU A 345 -8.27 3.72 -16.82
N LEU A 346 -7.28 2.83 -16.64
CA LEU A 346 -5.84 3.07 -16.82
C LEU A 346 -5.33 2.95 -18.25
#